data_AF-A0A6L9MLK4-F1
#
_entry.id   AF-A0A6L9MLK4-F1
#
_cell.length_a   1.000
_cell.length_b   1.000
_cell.length_c   1.000
_cell.angle_alpha   90.00
_cell.angle_beta   90.00
_cell.angle_gamma   90.00
#
_symmetry.space_group_name_H-M   'P 1'
#
loop_
_entity.id
_entity.type
_entity.pdbx_description
1 polymer ?
#
loop_
_entity_poly.entity_id
_entity_poly.type
_entity_poly.pdbx_seq_one_letter_code
_entity_poly.pdbx_strand_id
1 'polypeptide(L)'
;MSRACELTGKAVQSGNNVSHANNRTRRRFLPNLCNVSLISDALGQRFRLRVSAYALRSVEHRGGLDAFLAKADEAELSQRARLLKRQIAKKVATEAA
;
A
#
# COMPACT_ATOMS: atom_id res chain seq x y z
N MET A 1 -9.92 13.47 1.84
CA MET A 1 -9.30 12.13 1.97
C MET A 1 -8.96 11.59 0.58
N SER A 2 -7.68 11.56 0.20
CA SER A 2 -7.24 10.93 -1.05
C SER A 2 -7.53 9.42 -0.99
N ARG A 3 -8.21 8.88 -2.01
CA ARG A 3 -8.43 7.42 -2.15
C ARG A 3 -7.17 6.79 -2.75
N ALA A 4 -6.11 6.73 -1.96
CA ALA A 4 -4.83 6.13 -2.33
C ALA A 4 -4.50 4.94 -1.42
N CYS A 5 -3.78 3.96 -1.95
CA CYS A 5 -3.24 2.84 -1.18
C CYS A 5 -2.00 3.27 -0.40
N GLU A 6 -1.93 2.94 0.89
CA GLU A 6 -0.82 3.34 1.76
C GLU A 6 0.52 2.64 1.46
N LEU A 7 0.48 1.45 0.83
CA LEU A 7 1.65 0.60 0.57
C LEU A 7 2.20 0.70 -0.86
N THR A 8 1.37 1.07 -1.84
CA THR A 8 1.74 1.01 -3.28
C THR A 8 1.41 2.30 -4.03
N GLY A 9 0.95 3.34 -3.34
CA GLY A 9 0.61 4.63 -3.96
C GLY A 9 -0.56 4.61 -4.95
N LYS A 10 -1.19 3.45 -5.22
CA LYS A 10 -2.28 3.32 -6.19
C LYS A 10 -3.41 4.31 -5.89
N ALA A 11 -3.58 5.28 -6.77
CA ALA A 11 -4.53 6.37 -6.66
C ALA A 11 -5.67 6.25 -7.69
N VAL A 12 -6.64 7.15 -7.58
CA VAL A 12 -7.74 7.27 -8.53
C VAL A 12 -7.19 7.70 -9.90
N GLN A 13 -7.58 7.01 -10.95
CA GLN A 13 -7.30 7.43 -12.32
C GLN A 13 -8.54 8.10 -12.93
N SER A 14 -8.33 9.12 -13.76
CA SER A 14 -9.40 9.75 -14.54
C SER A 14 -9.32 9.28 -15.98
N GLY A 15 -10.46 9.08 -16.62
CA GLY A 15 -10.52 8.73 -18.02
C GLY A 15 -11.93 8.92 -18.58
N ASN A 16 -12.20 8.26 -19.71
CA ASN A 16 -13.50 8.33 -20.36
C ASN A 16 -14.09 6.93 -20.51
N ASN A 17 -15.41 6.84 -20.45
CA ASN A 17 -16.14 5.73 -21.06
C ASN A 17 -16.30 6.06 -22.55
N VAL A 18 -16.00 5.11 -23.44
CA VAL A 18 -16.06 5.29 -24.89
C VAL A 18 -17.10 4.31 -25.43
N SER A 19 -18.16 4.82 -26.04
CA SER A 19 -19.17 3.97 -26.68
C SER A 19 -18.67 3.44 -28.04
N HIS A 20 -19.40 2.50 -28.63
CA HIS A 20 -19.12 2.04 -30.00
C HIS A 20 -19.13 3.17 -31.04
N ALA A 21 -19.94 4.22 -30.82
CA ALA A 21 -19.97 5.42 -31.65
C ALA A 21 -18.88 6.45 -31.28
N ASN A 22 -17.91 6.09 -30.43
CA ASN A 22 -16.85 6.95 -29.91
C ASN A 22 -17.33 8.16 -29.08
N ASN A 23 -18.55 8.13 -28.53
CA ASN A 23 -19.00 9.16 -27.61
C ASN A 23 -18.27 9.00 -26.27
N ARG A 24 -17.56 10.06 -25.85
CA ARG A 24 -16.70 10.06 -24.66
C ARG A 24 -17.40 10.71 -23.47
N THR A 25 -17.62 9.97 -22.39
CA THR A 25 -18.14 10.51 -21.11
C THR A 25 -17.11 10.37 -20.00
N ARG A 26 -16.94 11.40 -19.17
CA ARG A 26 -15.92 11.41 -18.10
C ARG A 26 -16.24 10.34 -17.04
N ARG A 27 -15.25 9.53 -16.67
CA ARG A 27 -15.34 8.52 -15.59
C ARG A 27 -14.10 8.56 -14.70
N ARG A 28 -14.28 8.15 -13.44
CA ARG A 28 -13.19 7.90 -12.49
C ARG A 28 -13.03 6.39 -12.27
N PHE A 29 -11.79 5.91 -12.31
CA PHE A 29 -11.41 4.54 -11.97
C PHE A 29 -10.89 4.51 -10.55
N LEU A 30 -11.63 3.84 -9.67
CA LEU A 30 -11.34 3.78 -8.25
C LEU A 30 -10.60 2.48 -7.93
N PRO A 31 -9.49 2.52 -7.16
CA PRO A 31 -8.89 1.31 -6.63
C PRO A 31 -9.82 0.66 -5.61
N ASN A 32 -9.85 -0.68 -5.57
CA ASN A 32 -10.52 -1.43 -4.52
C ASN A 32 -9.69 -1.34 -3.23
N LEU A 33 -10.08 -0.43 -2.33
CA LEU A 33 -9.41 -0.15 -1.07
C LEU A 33 -10.14 -0.84 0.09
N CYS A 34 -9.41 -1.65 0.84
CA CYS A 34 -9.87 -2.37 2.01
C CYS A 34 -9.18 -1.82 3.26
N ASN A 35 -9.92 -1.73 4.37
CA ASN A 35 -9.34 -1.39 5.67
C ASN A 35 -8.96 -2.70 6.35
N VAL A 36 -7.66 -2.96 6.47
CA VAL A 36 -7.13 -4.21 7.01
C VAL A 36 -6.17 -3.93 8.16
N SER A 37 -6.03 -4.91 9.06
CA SER A 37 -5.02 -4.91 10.11
C SER A 37 -3.93 -5.89 9.72
N LEU A 38 -2.70 -5.40 9.55
CA LEU A 38 -1.53 -6.22 9.27
C LEU A 38 -0.64 -6.26 10.52
N ILE A 39 -0.02 -7.40 10.78
CA ILE A 39 0.88 -7.61 11.91
C ILE A 39 2.32 -7.41 11.42
N SER A 40 3.12 -6.69 12.21
CA SER A 40 4.57 -6.61 12.05
C SER A 40 5.20 -7.53 13.08
N ASP A 41 6.03 -8.47 12.62
CA ASP A 41 6.70 -9.44 13.48
C ASP A 41 7.89 -8.78 14.20
N ALA A 42 8.63 -7.89 13.52
CA ALA A 42 9.75 -7.14 14.12
C ALA A 42 9.32 -6.16 15.22
N LEU A 43 8.07 -5.66 15.17
CA LEU A 43 7.52 -4.74 16.17
C LEU A 43 6.55 -5.42 17.13
N GLY A 44 6.06 -6.62 16.83
CA GLY A 44 5.00 -7.31 17.58
C GLY A 44 3.67 -6.54 17.63
N GLN A 45 3.44 -5.61 16.70
CA GLN A 45 2.31 -4.68 16.73
C GLN A 45 1.40 -4.85 15.51
N ARG A 46 0.10 -4.53 15.70
CA ARG A 46 -0.90 -4.54 14.64
C ARG A 46 -1.13 -3.13 14.10
N PHE A 47 -1.00 -2.96 12.80
CA PHE A 47 -1.23 -1.69 12.12
C PHE A 47 -2.48 -1.76 11.24
N ARG A 48 -3.43 -0.87 11.51
CA ARG A 48 -4.60 -0.68 10.65
C ARG A 48 -4.23 0.26 9.51
N LEU A 49 -4.28 -0.26 8.28
CA LEU A 49 -3.88 0.44 7.06
C LEU A 49 -5.00 0.34 6.02
N ARG A 50 -5.11 1.37 5.17
CA ARG A 50 -5.97 1.33 3.98
C ARG A 50 -5.18 0.84 2.78
N VAL A 51 -5.44 -0.40 2.38
CA VAL A 51 -4.63 -1.14 1.42
C VAL A 51 -5.48 -1.56 0.23
N SER A 52 -4.90 -1.55 -0.97
CA SER A 52 -5.60 -2.08 -2.15
C SER A 52 -5.57 -3.61 -2.15
N ALA A 53 -6.57 -4.26 -2.74
CA ALA A 53 -6.59 -5.72 -2.86
C ALA A 53 -5.35 -6.30 -3.58
N TYR A 54 -4.79 -5.56 -4.55
CA TYR A 54 -3.53 -5.92 -5.20
C TYR A 54 -2.34 -5.89 -4.24
N ALA A 55 -2.27 -4.86 -3.39
CA ALA A 55 -1.21 -4.72 -2.42
C ALA A 55 -1.31 -5.81 -1.34
N LEU A 56 -2.52 -6.22 -0.93
CA LEU A 56 -2.70 -7.37 -0.04
C LEU A 56 -2.09 -8.65 -0.61
N ARG A 57 -2.42 -8.99 -1.87
CA ARG A 57 -1.82 -10.15 -2.55
C ARG A 57 -0.28 -10.05 -2.60
N SER A 58 0.22 -8.84 -2.80
CA SER A 58 1.66 -8.55 -2.89
C SER A 58 2.38 -8.66 -1.54
N VAL A 59 1.71 -8.38 -0.43
CA VAL A 59 2.22 -8.53 0.94
C VAL A 59 2.32 -10.01 1.29
N GLU A 60 1.25 -10.78 1.04
CA GLU A 60 1.23 -12.23 1.28
C GLU A 60 2.30 -12.96 0.45
N HIS A 61 2.41 -12.63 -0.84
CA HIS A 61 3.44 -13.22 -1.72
C HIS A 61 4.87 -12.91 -1.24
N ARG A 62 5.10 -11.79 -0.55
CA ARG A 62 6.41 -11.44 -0.01
C ARG A 62 6.67 -12.01 1.39
N GLY A 63 5.70 -12.71 1.98
CA GLY A 63 5.85 -13.32 3.30
C GLY A 63 5.58 -12.35 4.46
N GLY A 64 4.67 -11.39 4.27
CA GLY A 64 4.20 -10.52 5.36
C GLY A 64 4.58 -9.04 5.21
N LEU A 65 4.16 -8.23 6.19
CA LEU A 65 4.30 -6.77 6.15
C LEU A 65 5.78 -6.34 6.15
N ASP A 66 6.59 -6.94 7.01
CA ASP A 66 7.97 -6.49 7.24
C ASP A 66 8.86 -6.80 6.03
N ALA A 67 8.72 -8.00 5.48
CA ALA A 67 9.41 -8.41 4.26
C ALA A 67 8.99 -7.56 3.04
N PHE A 68 7.71 -7.17 2.97
CA PHE A 68 7.24 -6.23 1.95
C PHE A 68 7.90 -4.85 2.12
N LEU A 69 7.87 -4.28 3.33
CA LEU A 69 8.40 -2.95 3.62
C LEU A 69 9.92 -2.86 3.46
N ALA A 70 10.65 -3.93 3.75
CA ALA A 70 12.09 -4.00 3.54
C ALA A 70 12.47 -3.80 2.06
N LYS A 71 11.68 -4.39 1.15
CA LYS A 71 11.93 -4.34 -0.31
C LYS A 71 11.22 -3.20 -1.03
N ALA A 72 10.21 -2.58 -0.41
CA ALA A 72 9.40 -1.55 -1.06
C ALA A 72 10.16 -0.22 -1.19
N ASP A 73 9.97 0.48 -2.31
CA ASP A 73 10.54 1.79 -2.55
C ASP A 73 9.86 2.89 -1.74
N GLU A 74 10.64 3.83 -1.20
CA GLU A 74 10.11 4.91 -0.36
C GLU A 74 9.15 5.83 -1.13
N ALA A 75 9.37 6.01 -2.44
CA ALA A 75 8.54 6.89 -3.28
C ALA A 75 7.07 6.46 -3.30
N GLU A 76 6.78 5.16 -3.33
CA GLU A 76 5.42 4.61 -3.44
C GLU A 76 4.69 4.50 -2.09
N LEU A 77 5.45 4.54 -1.00
CA LEU A 77 4.94 4.42 0.36
C LEU A 77 4.32 5.75 0.83
N SER A 78 3.19 5.65 1.53
CA SER A 78 2.62 6.78 2.28
C SER A 78 3.54 7.22 3.41
N GLN A 79 3.36 8.45 3.92
CA GLN A 79 4.16 8.98 5.03
C GLN A 79 4.14 8.05 6.26
N ARG A 80 2.98 7.47 6.60
CA ARG A 80 2.87 6.49 7.69
C ARG A 80 3.69 5.24 7.42
N ALA A 81 3.61 4.70 6.20
CA ALA A 81 4.35 3.50 5.83
C ALA A 81 5.87 3.72 5.76
N ARG A 82 6.32 4.92 5.35
CA ARG A 82 7.74 5.32 5.42
C ARG A 82 8.26 5.36 6.86
N LEU A 83 7.46 5.90 7.80
CA LEU A 83 7.81 5.91 9.22
C LEU A 83 7.91 4.49 9.78
N LEU A 84 6.97 3.61 9.43
CA LEU A 84 7.00 2.21 9.82
C LEU A 84 8.25 1.50 9.30
N LYS A 85 8.60 1.71 8.02
CA LYS A 85 9.83 1.14 7.43
C LYS A 85 11.08 1.55 8.23
N ARG A 86 11.19 2.82 8.62
CA ARG A 86 12.31 3.31 9.43
C ARG A 86 12.33 2.70 10.84
N GLN A 87 11.17 2.52 11.47
CA GLN A 87 11.06 1.88 12.78
C GLN A 87 11.48 0.42 12.74
N ILE A 88 11.03 -0.33 11.72
CA ILE A 88 11.43 -1.72 11.49
C ILE A 88 12.93 -1.81 11.24
N ALA A 89 13.49 -0.98 10.36
CA ALA A 89 14.93 -0.96 10.08
C ALA A 89 15.77 -0.67 11.34
N LYS A 90 15.32 0.28 12.18
CA LYS A 90 15.99 0.59 13.44
C LYS A 90 15.94 -0.60 14.42
N LYS A 91 14.79 -1.29 14.50
CA LYS A 91 14.61 -2.43 15.39
C LYS A 91 15.45 -3.64 14.98
N VAL A 92 15.43 -3.97 13.70
CA VAL A 92 16.27 -5.04 13.13
C VAL A 92 17.75 -4.73 13.36
N ALA A 93 18.19 -3.48 13.20
CA ALA A 93 19.57 -3.07 13.46
C ALA A 93 19.95 -3.20 14.96
N THR A 94 19.03 -2.92 15.88
CA THR A 94 19.28 -3.12 17.33
C THR A 94 19.27 -4.59 17.75
N GLU A 95 18.52 -5.46 17.09
CA GLU A 95 18.52 -6.91 17.40
C GLU A 95 19.75 -7.64 16.84
N ALA A 96 20.35 -7.10 15.78
CA ALA A 96 21.55 -7.65 15.16
C ALA A 96 22.86 -7.20 15.83
N ALA A 97 22.81 -6.24 16.75
CA ALA A 97 23.94 -5.69 17.50
C ALA A 97 24.02 -6.28 18.91
#